data_AF-A0A7C3LGK9-F1
#
_entry.id   AF-A0A7C3LGK9-F1
#
_cell.length_a   1.000
_cell.length_b   1.000
_cell.length_c   1.000
_cell.angle_alpha   90.00
_cell.angle_beta   90.00
_cell.angle_gamma   90.00
#
_symmetry.space_group_name_H-M   'P 1'
#
loop_
_entity.id
_entity.type
_entity.pdbx_description
1 polymer ?
#
loop_
_entity_poly.entity_id
_entity_poly.type
_entity_poly.pdbx_seq_one_letter_code
_entity_poly.pdbx_strand_id
1 'polypeptide(L)'
;GVDTKFIERHRGLLRQWLDAVLPAHAIRADEDHFERRYGLRYAEPHLHVRLLDPQLERELGFPCSEFSLPLQTLAGLPVRAATVYVVENKVNLLTLPFLERGLGLGGLGQGVTLLRHIPWLQDAPIVYWGDLDVEGLGILASLRMIYPQTRSFLMGRAALDRWRHLATAGTGRGPEVPACLTEEEQAAWVRCRDENLRLEQERIPQPEVLEALGRLVAEQSRAPSDGGPATSSHPRTGR
;
A
#
# COMPACT_ATOMS: atom_id res chain seq x y z
N GLY A 1 36.62 -3.24 5.73
CA GLY A 1 35.48 -3.16 4.79
C GLY A 1 34.71 -1.89 5.09
N VAL A 2 34.09 -1.29 4.08
CA VAL A 2 33.19 -0.13 4.26
C VAL A 2 31.84 -0.67 4.72
N ASP A 3 31.31 -0.19 5.84
CA ASP A 3 29.98 -0.59 6.32
C ASP A 3 28.86 0.22 5.62
N THR A 4 27.64 -0.33 5.64
CA THR A 4 26.47 0.29 4.99
C THR A 4 26.17 1.69 5.55
N LYS A 5 26.41 1.94 6.84
CA LYS A 5 26.16 3.23 7.48
C LYS A 5 27.13 4.32 7.00
N PHE A 6 28.36 3.94 6.65
CA PHE A 6 29.33 4.85 6.04
C PHE A 6 28.86 5.30 4.65
N ILE A 7 28.37 4.38 3.81
CA ILE A 7 27.85 4.71 2.47
C ILE A 7 26.62 5.62 2.58
N GLU A 8 25.68 5.30 3.47
CA GLU A 8 24.50 6.13 3.72
C GLU A 8 24.87 7.54 4.17
N ARG A 9 25.82 7.68 5.11
CA ARG A 9 26.26 8.96 5.65
C ARG A 9 27.02 9.84 4.65
N HIS A 10 27.73 9.23 3.70
CA HIS A 10 28.62 9.93 2.76
C HIS A 10 28.14 9.89 1.31
N ARG A 11 26.89 9.47 1.08
CA ARG A 11 26.31 9.21 -0.25
C ARG A 11 26.51 10.34 -1.25
N GLY A 12 26.32 11.59 -0.84
CA GLY A 12 26.49 12.76 -1.72
C GLY A 12 27.95 12.98 -2.17
N LEU A 13 28.91 12.82 -1.25
CA LEU A 13 30.34 12.94 -1.56
C LEU A 13 30.81 11.79 -2.45
N LEU A 14 30.40 10.56 -2.09
CA LEU A 14 30.69 9.37 -2.88
C LEU A 14 30.12 9.49 -4.30
N ARG A 15 28.93 10.10 -4.46
CA ARG A 15 28.34 10.32 -5.79
C ARG A 15 29.22 11.21 -6.65
N GLN A 16 29.69 12.33 -6.10
CA GLN A 16 30.57 13.26 -6.82
C GLN A 16 31.88 12.59 -7.25
N TRP A 17 32.49 11.79 -6.38
CA TRP A 17 33.74 11.10 -6.71
C TRP A 17 33.55 9.99 -7.72
N LEU A 18 32.51 9.16 -7.56
CA LEU A 18 32.23 8.07 -8.50
C LEU A 18 31.83 8.61 -9.88
N ASP A 19 31.05 9.69 -9.94
CA ASP A 19 30.71 10.35 -11.21
C ASP A 19 31.94 10.93 -11.92
N ALA A 20 32.98 11.34 -11.18
CA ALA A 20 34.22 11.89 -11.74
C ALA A 20 35.25 10.81 -12.14
N VAL A 21 35.27 9.68 -11.44
CA VAL A 21 36.31 8.65 -11.58
C VAL A 21 35.86 7.48 -12.45
N LEU A 22 34.58 7.14 -12.46
CA LEU A 22 34.07 6.02 -13.25
C LEU A 22 33.85 6.43 -14.71
N PRO A 23 34.11 5.52 -15.67
CA PRO A 23 33.79 5.77 -17.06
C PRO A 23 32.27 5.85 -17.25
N ALA A 24 31.81 6.65 -18.23
CA ALA A 24 30.39 6.93 -18.44
C ALA A 24 29.51 5.67 -18.63
N HIS A 25 30.06 4.58 -19.20
CA HIS A 25 29.32 3.32 -19.38
C HIS A 25 29.10 2.52 -18.08
N ALA A 26 29.84 2.83 -17.02
CA ALA A 26 29.67 2.24 -15.70
C ALA A 26 28.69 3.04 -14.81
N ILE A 27 28.18 4.17 -15.31
CA ILE A 27 27.26 5.05 -14.60
C ILE A 27 25.90 5.03 -15.32
N ARG A 28 24.85 4.62 -14.62
CA ARG A 28 23.47 4.78 -15.08
C ARG A 28 23.00 6.19 -14.74
N ALA A 29 23.24 7.13 -15.65
CA ALA A 29 23.04 8.56 -15.40
C ALA A 29 21.58 8.94 -15.10
N ASP A 30 20.64 8.16 -15.62
CA ASP A 30 19.18 8.22 -15.46
C ASP A 30 18.68 7.70 -14.10
N GLU A 31 19.58 7.16 -13.29
CA GLU A 31 19.25 6.53 -12.01
C GLU A 31 19.59 7.44 -10.82
N ASP A 32 18.60 7.68 -9.97
CA ASP A 32 18.73 8.47 -8.75
C ASP A 32 19.18 7.62 -7.54
N HIS A 33 18.90 6.32 -7.55
CA HIS A 33 19.32 5.44 -6.48
C HIS A 33 20.82 5.15 -6.57
N PHE A 34 21.59 5.62 -5.59
CA PHE A 34 23.06 5.57 -5.57
C PHE A 34 23.63 4.21 -5.97
N GLU A 35 23.16 3.12 -5.37
CA GLU A 35 23.68 1.79 -5.62
C GLU A 35 23.37 1.34 -7.04
N ARG A 36 22.16 1.61 -7.55
CA ARG A 36 21.77 1.28 -8.94
C ARG A 36 22.55 2.12 -9.95
N ARG A 37 22.78 3.40 -9.66
CA ARG A 37 23.56 4.33 -10.49
C ARG A 37 24.95 3.78 -10.79
N TYR A 38 25.58 3.14 -9.81
CA TYR A 38 26.94 2.60 -9.91
C TYR A 38 27.01 1.08 -10.07
N GLY A 39 25.89 0.41 -10.37
CA GLY A 39 25.86 -1.04 -10.54
C GLY A 39 26.15 -1.86 -9.28
N LEU A 40 26.05 -1.24 -8.09
CA LEU A 40 26.19 -1.89 -6.81
C LEU A 40 24.93 -2.70 -6.46
N ARG A 41 25.12 -3.87 -5.85
CA ARG A 41 24.01 -4.63 -5.28
C ARG A 41 23.58 -3.98 -3.96
N TYR A 42 22.28 -3.77 -3.79
CA TYR A 42 21.69 -3.28 -2.54
C TYR A 42 20.61 -4.25 -2.08
N ALA A 43 20.32 -4.24 -0.78
CA ALA A 43 19.19 -4.97 -0.23
C ALA A 43 17.91 -4.23 -0.59
N GLU A 44 17.37 -4.53 -1.77
CA GLU A 44 16.11 -3.95 -2.22
C GLU A 44 14.97 -4.37 -1.29
N PRO A 45 14.06 -3.46 -0.90
CA PRO A 45 12.91 -3.82 -0.09
C PRO A 45 12.06 -4.87 -0.80
N HIS A 46 11.74 -5.95 -0.09
CA HIS A 46 10.82 -6.97 -0.55
C HIS A 46 9.42 -6.70 -0.02
N LEU A 47 8.41 -6.95 -0.84
CA LEU A 47 7.01 -6.92 -0.45
C LEU A 47 6.46 -8.34 -0.40
N HIS A 48 5.59 -8.61 0.57
CA HIS A 48 4.79 -9.83 0.58
C HIS A 48 3.56 -9.61 -0.29
N VAL A 49 3.32 -10.55 -1.20
CA VAL A 49 2.21 -10.50 -2.15
C VAL A 49 1.37 -11.76 -1.98
N ARG A 50 0.06 -11.59 -1.98
CA ARG A 50 -0.90 -12.69 -2.01
C ARG A 50 -1.95 -12.46 -3.09
N LEU A 51 -2.01 -13.32 -4.08
CA LEU A 51 -3.05 -13.33 -5.10
C LEU A 51 -4.30 -13.98 -4.49
N LEU A 52 -5.38 -13.22 -4.37
CA LEU A 52 -6.62 -13.66 -3.72
C LEU A 52 -7.63 -14.23 -4.72
N ASP A 53 -7.29 -14.20 -6.01
CA ASP A 53 -8.08 -14.70 -7.12
C ASP A 53 -7.25 -15.67 -7.99
N PRO A 54 -7.65 -16.96 -8.10
CA PRO A 54 -6.99 -17.93 -8.98
C PRO A 54 -6.98 -17.55 -10.46
N GLN A 55 -7.88 -16.68 -10.93
CA GLN A 55 -7.81 -16.17 -12.30
C GLN A 55 -6.66 -15.17 -12.46
N LEU A 56 -6.51 -14.23 -11.52
CA LEU A 56 -5.40 -13.29 -11.50
C LEU A 56 -4.05 -14.03 -11.36
N GLU A 57 -3.99 -15.08 -10.54
CA GLU A 57 -2.82 -15.97 -10.42
C GLU A 57 -2.40 -16.57 -11.76
N ARG A 58 -3.35 -17.15 -12.50
CA ARG A 58 -3.09 -17.71 -13.84
C ARG A 58 -2.66 -16.66 -14.86
N GLU A 59 -3.27 -15.47 -14.83
CA GLU A 59 -2.92 -14.37 -15.73
C GLU A 59 -1.49 -13.88 -15.51
N LEU A 60 -1.04 -13.81 -14.26
CA LEU A 60 0.32 -13.38 -13.91
C LEU A 60 1.35 -14.52 -14.04
N GLY A 61 0.91 -15.78 -14.12
CA GLY A 61 1.76 -16.93 -14.36
C GLY A 61 2.64 -17.33 -13.16
N PHE A 62 2.24 -16.97 -11.94
CA PHE A 62 2.95 -17.41 -10.74
C PHE A 62 2.59 -18.86 -10.38
N PRO A 63 3.54 -19.65 -9.87
CA PRO A 63 3.30 -21.05 -9.49
C PRO A 63 2.62 -21.19 -8.12
N CYS A 64 2.40 -20.08 -7.42
CA CYS A 64 1.79 -20.03 -6.10
C CYS A 64 1.09 -18.69 -5.89
N SER A 65 0.07 -18.71 -5.03
CA SER A 65 -0.70 -17.52 -4.67
C SER A 65 -0.02 -16.63 -3.65
N GLU A 66 1.04 -17.08 -2.98
CA GLU A 66 1.82 -16.30 -2.01
C GLU A 66 3.29 -16.25 -2.41
N PHE A 67 3.88 -15.06 -2.41
CA PHE A 67 5.30 -14.89 -2.69
C PHE A 67 5.84 -13.58 -2.12
N SER A 68 7.17 -13.42 -2.16
CA SER A 68 7.82 -12.16 -1.83
C SER A 68 8.73 -11.71 -2.97
N LEU A 69 8.55 -10.47 -3.42
CA LEU A 69 9.28 -9.92 -4.58
C LEU A 69 10.00 -8.62 -4.20
N PRO A 70 11.18 -8.36 -4.78
CA PRO A 70 11.77 -7.03 -4.78
C PRO A 70 10.77 -6.00 -5.34
N LEU A 71 10.75 -4.80 -4.75
CA LEU A 71 9.86 -3.70 -5.12
C LEU A 71 9.81 -3.41 -6.63
N GLN A 72 10.95 -3.41 -7.31
CA GLN A 72 11.09 -3.15 -8.75
C GLN A 72 10.52 -4.29 -9.58
N THR A 73 10.73 -5.55 -9.15
CA THR A 73 10.11 -6.70 -9.81
C THR A 73 8.59 -6.61 -9.71
N LEU A 74 8.06 -6.23 -8.55
CA LEU A 74 6.63 -6.02 -8.34
C LEU A 74 6.10 -4.84 -9.18
N ALA A 75 6.87 -3.74 -9.26
CA ALA A 75 6.54 -2.57 -10.07
C ALA A 75 6.40 -2.87 -11.56
N GLY A 76 7.16 -3.84 -12.07
CA GLY A 76 7.13 -4.28 -13.46
C GLY A 76 6.03 -5.30 -13.80
N LEU A 77 5.24 -5.76 -12.84
CA LEU A 77 4.20 -6.76 -13.11
C LEU A 77 3.06 -6.16 -13.95
N PRO A 78 2.55 -6.90 -14.96
CA PRO A 78 1.46 -6.45 -15.83
C PRO A 78 0.08 -6.63 -15.16
N VAL A 79 -0.08 -6.16 -13.92
CA VAL A 79 -1.34 -6.27 -13.17
C VAL A 79 -2.37 -5.32 -13.79
N ARG A 80 -3.57 -5.84 -14.08
CA ARG A 80 -4.69 -5.08 -14.66
C ARG A 80 -5.97 -5.31 -13.87
N ALA A 81 -6.77 -4.24 -13.72
CA ALA A 81 -8.10 -4.28 -13.12
C ALA A 81 -8.15 -5.06 -11.78
N ALA A 82 -7.17 -4.84 -10.89
CA ALA A 82 -7.09 -5.53 -9.61
C ALA A 82 -7.43 -4.56 -8.46
N THR A 83 -8.12 -5.08 -7.43
CA THR A 83 -8.29 -4.37 -6.15
C THR A 83 -7.16 -4.78 -5.22
N VAL A 84 -6.46 -3.79 -4.68
CA VAL A 84 -5.26 -4.01 -3.87
C VAL A 84 -5.59 -3.85 -2.39
N TYR A 85 -5.34 -4.89 -1.61
CA TYR A 85 -5.53 -4.93 -0.16
C TYR A 85 -4.18 -4.79 0.52
N VAL A 86 -3.87 -3.59 1.01
CA VAL A 86 -2.64 -3.34 1.76
C VAL A 86 -2.89 -3.65 3.23
N VAL A 87 -2.25 -4.71 3.74
CA VAL A 87 -2.41 -5.19 5.11
C VAL A 87 -1.06 -5.10 5.82
N GLU A 88 -1.02 -4.44 6.97
CA GLU A 88 0.21 -4.28 7.73
C GLU A 88 0.70 -5.61 8.32
N ASN A 89 -0.19 -6.33 9.00
CA ASN A 89 0.12 -7.59 9.64
C ASN A 89 0.17 -8.77 8.65
N LYS A 90 1.26 -9.53 8.70
CA LYS A 90 1.47 -10.69 7.81
C LYS A 90 0.45 -11.80 8.03
N VAL A 91 0.07 -12.11 9.27
CA VAL A 91 -0.93 -13.15 9.56
C VAL A 91 -2.27 -12.76 8.95
N ASN A 92 -2.70 -11.51 9.10
CA ASN A 92 -3.96 -11.03 8.52
C ASN A 92 -3.96 -11.04 6.99
N LEU A 93 -2.82 -10.77 6.36
CA LEU A 93 -2.68 -10.94 4.91
C LEU A 93 -3.00 -12.39 4.48
N LEU A 94 -2.58 -13.38 5.28
CA LEU A 94 -2.80 -14.81 5.02
C LEU A 94 -4.24 -15.27 5.33
N THR A 95 -5.01 -14.52 6.12
CA THR A 95 -6.40 -14.86 6.43
C THR A 95 -7.43 -14.23 5.49
N LEU A 96 -7.00 -13.34 4.57
CA LEU A 96 -7.89 -12.80 3.55
C LEU A 96 -8.56 -13.95 2.74
N PRO A 97 -9.88 -13.88 2.49
CA PRO A 97 -10.58 -14.89 1.73
C PRO A 97 -10.31 -14.72 0.22
N PHE A 98 -10.95 -15.57 -0.59
CA PHE A 98 -11.09 -15.29 -2.02
C PHE A 98 -11.78 -13.93 -2.22
N LEU A 99 -11.16 -13.07 -3.02
CA LEU A 99 -11.70 -11.78 -3.43
C LEU A 99 -11.46 -11.64 -4.94
N GLU A 100 -12.53 -11.46 -5.71
CA GLU A 100 -12.44 -11.36 -7.17
C GLU A 100 -11.48 -10.23 -7.58
N ARG A 101 -10.52 -10.57 -8.44
CA ARG A 101 -9.39 -9.71 -8.83
C ARG A 101 -8.64 -9.07 -7.65
N GLY A 102 -8.65 -9.71 -6.48
CA GLY A 102 -7.99 -9.23 -5.28
C GLY A 102 -6.49 -9.54 -5.27
N LEU A 103 -5.69 -8.56 -4.88
CA LEU A 103 -4.25 -8.70 -4.64
C LEU A 103 -3.91 -8.12 -3.28
N GLY A 104 -3.44 -8.96 -2.36
CA GLY A 104 -2.95 -8.54 -1.05
C GLY A 104 -1.48 -8.13 -1.09
N LEU A 105 -1.15 -7.02 -0.43
CA LEU A 105 0.22 -6.55 -0.20
C LEU A 105 0.47 -6.41 1.29
N GLY A 106 1.63 -6.86 1.77
CA GLY A 106 2.06 -6.66 3.16
C GLY A 106 3.57 -6.59 3.31
N GLY A 107 4.03 -6.52 4.56
CA GLY A 107 5.46 -6.38 4.88
C GLY A 107 5.99 -4.94 4.70
N LEU A 108 5.10 -3.95 4.71
CA LEU A 108 5.46 -2.55 4.47
C LEU A 108 5.76 -1.78 5.76
N GLY A 109 5.01 -2.00 6.84
CA GLY A 109 5.11 -1.16 8.06
C GLY A 109 5.14 0.34 7.71
N GLN A 110 6.10 1.07 8.30
CA GLN A 110 6.37 2.48 7.98
C GLN A 110 6.87 2.75 6.54
N GLY A 111 7.26 1.69 5.82
CA GLY A 111 7.70 1.72 4.42
C GLY A 111 6.55 1.78 3.40
N VAL A 112 5.29 1.98 3.82
CA VAL A 112 4.13 2.04 2.91
C VAL A 112 4.33 3.04 1.75
N THR A 113 5.09 4.11 1.99
CA THR A 113 5.37 5.14 0.98
C THR A 113 6.24 4.65 -0.17
N LEU A 114 6.90 3.49 -0.04
CA LEU A 114 7.63 2.83 -1.12
C LEU A 114 6.69 2.36 -2.25
N LEU A 115 5.40 2.17 -1.95
CA LEU A 115 4.41 1.80 -2.95
C LEU A 115 4.34 2.79 -4.12
N ARG A 116 4.69 4.07 -3.91
CA ARG A 116 4.78 5.10 -4.99
C ARG A 116 5.62 4.67 -6.19
N HIS A 117 6.54 3.71 -6.00
CA HIS A 117 7.40 3.17 -7.05
C HIS A 117 6.75 2.05 -7.87
N ILE A 118 5.48 1.70 -7.59
CA ILE A 118 4.69 0.69 -8.30
C ILE A 118 3.65 1.44 -9.16
N PRO A 119 3.89 1.62 -10.47
CA PRO A 119 3.07 2.50 -11.30
C PRO A 119 1.63 2.03 -11.44
N TRP A 120 1.40 0.73 -11.55
CA TRP A 120 0.07 0.16 -11.76
C TRP A 120 -0.87 0.32 -10.56
N LEU A 121 -0.38 0.76 -9.38
CA LEU A 121 -1.23 1.12 -8.25
C LEU A 121 -1.99 2.44 -8.46
N GLN A 122 -1.53 3.31 -9.35
CA GLN A 122 -2.17 4.61 -9.59
C GLN A 122 -3.63 4.46 -10.02
N ASP A 123 -3.92 3.46 -10.85
CA ASP A 123 -5.26 3.21 -11.39
C ASP A 123 -6.01 2.09 -10.65
N ALA A 124 -5.42 1.51 -9.61
CA ALA A 124 -6.02 0.43 -8.85
C ALA A 124 -6.85 0.98 -7.67
N PRO A 125 -8.04 0.40 -7.39
CA PRO A 125 -8.69 0.58 -6.10
C PRO A 125 -7.79 0.03 -4.98
N ILE A 126 -7.55 0.83 -3.95
CA ILE A 126 -6.70 0.45 -2.81
C ILE A 126 -7.55 0.43 -1.54
N VAL A 127 -7.46 -0.68 -0.81
CA VAL A 127 -8.04 -0.88 0.52
C VAL A 127 -6.91 -1.09 1.50
N TYR A 128 -6.77 -0.20 2.47
CA TYR A 128 -5.77 -0.31 3.52
C TYR A 128 -6.40 -0.82 4.82
N TRP A 129 -5.72 -1.78 5.46
CA TRP A 129 -6.07 -2.28 6.78
C TRP A 129 -4.79 -2.33 7.63
N GLY A 130 -4.73 -1.49 8.65
CA GLY A 130 -3.69 -1.48 9.68
C GLY A 130 -4.31 -1.57 11.08
N ASP A 131 -3.46 -1.48 12.10
CA ASP A 131 -3.90 -1.35 13.48
C ASP A 131 -4.69 -0.04 13.66
N LEU A 132 -5.76 -0.10 14.46
CA LEU A 132 -6.56 1.09 14.76
C LEU A 132 -5.98 1.80 15.98
N ASP A 133 -4.94 2.58 15.69
CA ASP A 133 -4.27 3.52 16.57
C ASP A 133 -3.77 4.75 15.79
N VAL A 134 -3.02 5.63 16.47
CA VAL A 134 -2.43 6.84 15.85
C VAL A 134 -1.40 6.50 14.76
N GLU A 135 -0.64 5.42 14.92
CA GLU A 135 0.43 5.05 13.99
C GLU A 135 -0.15 4.44 12.71
N GLY A 136 -1.07 3.48 12.82
CA GLY A 136 -1.75 2.85 11.70
C GLY A 136 -2.59 3.85 10.89
N LEU A 137 -3.29 4.77 11.56
CA LEU A 137 -3.98 5.86 10.86
C LEU A 137 -3.00 6.85 10.20
N GLY A 138 -1.78 6.99 10.74
CA GLY A 138 -0.72 7.82 10.15
C GLY A 138 -0.13 7.19 8.88
N ILE A 139 0.02 5.87 8.88
CA ILE A 139 0.40 5.08 7.70
C ILE A 139 -0.69 5.21 6.63
N LEU A 140 -1.96 5.07 7.00
CA LEU A 140 -3.10 5.31 6.11
C LEU A 140 -3.05 6.70 5.48
N ALA A 141 -2.86 7.74 6.29
CA ALA A 141 -2.75 9.11 5.81
C ALA A 141 -1.59 9.28 4.81
N SER A 142 -0.43 8.71 5.12
CA SER A 142 0.75 8.72 4.25
C SER A 142 0.51 8.01 2.92
N LEU A 143 -0.19 6.88 2.95
CA LEU A 143 -0.57 6.14 1.75
C LEU A 143 -1.57 6.95 0.91
N ARG A 144 -2.57 7.57 1.54
CA ARG A 144 -3.59 8.37 0.86
C ARG A 144 -3.05 9.67 0.25
N MET A 145 -1.96 10.22 0.81
CA MET A 145 -1.24 11.33 0.17
C MET A 145 -0.60 10.93 -1.17
N ILE A 146 -0.25 9.65 -1.36
CA ILE A 146 0.29 9.12 -2.61
C ILE A 146 -0.84 8.66 -3.53
N TYR A 147 -1.84 7.98 -2.95
CA TYR A 147 -2.98 7.39 -3.64
C TYR A 147 -4.30 7.86 -3.01
N PRO A 148 -4.83 9.03 -3.44
CA PRO A 148 -6.05 9.61 -2.86
C PRO A 148 -7.28 8.69 -2.91
N GLN A 149 -7.31 7.73 -3.83
CA GLN A 149 -8.37 6.72 -3.95
C GLN A 149 -8.37 5.66 -2.84
N THR A 150 -7.38 5.67 -1.95
CA THR A 150 -7.23 4.68 -0.87
C THR A 150 -8.37 4.77 0.15
N ARG A 151 -9.12 3.68 0.29
CA ARG A 151 -10.13 3.48 1.34
C ARG A 151 -9.53 2.71 2.52
N SER A 152 -9.95 3.01 3.74
CA SER A 152 -9.60 2.17 4.89
C SER A 152 -10.63 1.05 5.10
N PHE A 153 -10.22 -0.01 5.78
CA PHE A 153 -11.07 -1.12 6.19
C PHE A 153 -10.96 -1.32 7.71
N LEU A 154 -12.09 -1.22 8.41
CA LEU A 154 -12.19 -1.34 9.88
C LEU A 154 -11.32 -0.34 10.68
N MET A 155 -11.08 0.86 10.14
CA MET A 155 -10.26 1.89 10.80
C MET A 155 -11.03 3.17 11.17
N GLY A 156 -12.36 3.13 11.15
CA GLY A 156 -13.21 4.26 11.55
C GLY A 156 -13.63 4.19 13.02
N ARG A 157 -14.24 5.28 13.51
CA ARG A 157 -14.80 5.33 14.86
C ARG A 157 -15.79 4.20 15.11
N ALA A 158 -16.66 3.88 14.14
CA ALA A 158 -17.60 2.77 14.30
C ALA A 158 -16.91 1.43 14.63
N ALA A 159 -15.74 1.15 14.03
CA ALA A 159 -14.95 -0.04 14.33
C ALA A 159 -14.34 0.06 15.74
N LEU A 160 -13.75 1.21 16.08
CA LEU A 160 -13.19 1.44 17.42
C LEU A 160 -14.25 1.25 18.50
N ASP A 161 -15.43 1.85 18.34
CA ASP A 161 -16.52 1.80 19.32
C ASP A 161 -17.00 0.36 19.55
N ARG A 162 -17.10 -0.44 18.48
CA ARG A 162 -17.53 -1.84 18.52
C ARG A 162 -16.54 -2.73 19.27
N TRP A 163 -15.25 -2.60 18.96
CA TRP A 163 -14.20 -3.49 19.51
C TRP A 163 -13.31 -2.83 20.56
N ARG A 164 -13.73 -1.69 21.14
CA ARG A 164 -12.97 -0.96 22.17
C ARG A 164 -12.56 -1.82 23.35
N HIS A 165 -13.41 -2.78 23.74
CA HIS A 165 -13.13 -3.71 24.84
C HIS A 165 -11.95 -4.66 24.56
N LEU A 166 -11.55 -4.78 23.29
CA LEU A 166 -10.38 -5.53 22.83
C LEU A 166 -9.18 -4.61 22.56
N ALA A 167 -9.24 -3.32 22.90
CA ALA A 167 -8.10 -2.42 22.76
C ALA A 167 -7.05 -2.65 23.87
N THR A 168 -5.78 -2.42 23.54
CA THR A 168 -4.66 -2.28 24.46
C THR A 168 -4.25 -0.81 24.60
N ALA A 169 -3.26 -0.55 25.45
CA ALA A 169 -2.60 0.74 25.50
C ALA A 169 -1.82 0.99 24.19
N GLY A 170 -2.08 2.13 23.55
CA GLY A 170 -1.30 2.62 22.43
C GLY A 170 -0.05 3.39 22.85
N THR A 171 0.34 4.37 22.03
CA THR A 171 1.52 5.23 22.26
C THR A 171 1.18 6.54 22.99
N GLY A 172 -0.10 6.86 23.17
CA GLY A 172 -0.61 7.84 24.13
C GLY A 172 -0.40 9.30 23.79
N ARG A 173 0.32 9.62 22.71
CA ARG A 173 0.47 10.97 22.15
C ARG A 173 0.79 10.86 20.65
N GLY A 174 0.17 11.71 19.85
CA GLY A 174 0.31 11.73 18.39
C GLY A 174 0.40 13.15 17.85
N PRO A 175 0.88 13.31 16.60
CA PRO A 175 0.84 14.60 15.90
C PRO A 175 -0.60 15.09 15.71
N GLU A 176 -0.75 16.27 15.12
CA GLU A 176 -2.07 16.76 14.70
C GLU A 176 -2.74 15.78 13.73
N VAL A 177 -4.08 15.77 13.76
CA VAL A 177 -4.88 14.87 12.94
C VAL A 177 -4.65 15.19 11.45
N PRO A 178 -4.24 14.22 10.61
CA PRO A 178 -4.06 14.48 9.19
C PRO A 178 -5.37 14.84 8.48
N ALA A 179 -5.39 15.96 7.75
CA ALA A 179 -6.58 16.45 7.07
C ALA A 179 -7.11 15.55 5.93
N CYS A 180 -6.27 14.64 5.41
CA CYS A 180 -6.67 13.66 4.40
C CYS A 180 -7.43 12.45 4.96
N LEU A 181 -7.58 12.35 6.30
CA LEU A 181 -8.45 11.35 6.91
C LEU A 181 -9.92 11.74 6.78
N THR A 182 -10.80 10.76 6.64
CA THR A 182 -12.25 10.96 6.66
C THR A 182 -12.74 11.32 8.06
N GLU A 183 -13.94 11.86 8.19
CA GLU A 183 -14.51 12.24 9.51
C GLU A 183 -14.53 11.07 10.50
N GLU A 184 -14.90 9.87 10.05
CA GLU A 184 -14.89 8.64 10.87
C GLU A 184 -13.48 8.25 11.33
N GLU A 185 -12.47 8.41 10.48
CA GLU A 185 -11.07 8.11 10.79
C GLU A 185 -10.45 9.19 11.69
N GLN A 186 -10.77 10.47 11.48
CA GLN A 186 -10.35 11.56 12.35
C GLN A 186 -10.92 11.40 13.76
N ALA A 187 -12.19 11.01 13.87
CA ALA A 187 -12.81 10.73 15.15
C ALA A 187 -12.14 9.54 15.85
N ALA A 188 -11.79 8.47 15.12
CA ALA A 188 -11.00 7.37 15.68
C ALA A 188 -9.61 7.83 16.14
N TRP A 189 -8.90 8.63 15.34
CA TRP A 189 -7.59 9.19 15.68
C TRP A 189 -7.62 9.91 17.03
N VAL A 190 -8.56 10.84 17.20
CA VAL A 190 -8.69 11.65 18.41
C VAL A 190 -8.91 10.75 19.62
N ARG A 191 -9.80 9.75 19.52
CA ARG A 191 -10.04 8.79 20.60
C ARG A 191 -8.80 7.94 20.90
N CYS A 192 -8.14 7.39 19.88
CA CYS A 192 -6.91 6.61 20.06
C CYS A 192 -5.81 7.43 20.74
N ARG A 193 -5.67 8.70 20.37
CA ARG A 193 -4.69 9.63 20.97
C ARG A 193 -5.04 9.95 22.42
N ASP A 194 -6.26 10.42 22.67
CA ASP A 194 -6.65 11.01 23.97
C ASP A 194 -6.91 9.94 25.03
N GLU A 195 -7.42 8.77 24.63
CA GLU A 195 -7.68 7.63 25.52
C GLU A 195 -6.53 6.60 25.52
N ASN A 196 -5.46 6.84 24.76
CA ASN A 196 -4.34 5.93 24.57
C ASN A 196 -4.77 4.51 24.13
N LEU A 197 -5.62 4.43 23.09
CA LEU A 197 -6.15 3.15 22.60
C LEU A 197 -5.39 2.65 21.38
N ARG A 198 -5.12 1.35 21.38
CA ARG A 198 -4.69 0.59 20.20
C ARG A 198 -5.55 -0.65 20.04
N LEU A 199 -6.24 -0.76 18.92
CA LEU A 199 -6.93 -1.99 18.54
C LEU A 199 -6.13 -2.67 17.44
N GLU A 200 -5.35 -3.69 17.83
CA GLU A 200 -4.60 -4.53 16.91
C GLU A 200 -5.53 -5.33 16.01
N GLN A 201 -5.19 -5.45 14.73
CA GLN A 201 -6.00 -6.15 13.73
C GLN A 201 -6.32 -7.59 14.14
N GLU A 202 -5.34 -8.30 14.70
CA GLU A 202 -5.46 -9.70 15.12
C GLU A 202 -6.48 -9.91 16.26
N ARG A 203 -6.85 -8.85 16.97
CA ARG A 203 -7.82 -8.92 18.06
C ARG A 203 -9.26 -8.84 17.58
N ILE A 204 -9.50 -8.40 16.34
CA ILE A 204 -10.85 -8.38 15.76
C ILE A 204 -11.25 -9.82 15.39
N PRO A 205 -12.41 -10.33 15.87
CA PRO A 205 -12.83 -11.69 15.55
C PRO A 205 -12.97 -11.93 14.04
N GLN A 206 -12.32 -13.00 13.55
CA GLN A 206 -12.29 -13.34 12.13
C GLN A 206 -13.69 -13.40 11.45
N PRO A 207 -14.75 -13.94 12.07
CA PRO A 207 -16.08 -13.93 11.46
C PRO A 207 -16.59 -12.50 11.16
N GLU A 208 -16.30 -11.54 12.03
CA GLU A 208 -16.72 -10.15 11.84
C GLU A 208 -15.91 -9.46 10.74
N VAL A 209 -14.62 -9.79 10.62
CA VAL A 209 -13.75 -9.35 9.52
C VAL A 209 -14.31 -9.84 8.17
N LEU A 210 -14.66 -11.12 8.08
CA LEU A 210 -15.23 -11.69 6.84
C LEU A 210 -16.57 -11.05 6.48
N GLU A 211 -17.43 -10.80 7.47
CA GLU A 211 -18.71 -10.13 7.27
C GLU A 211 -18.51 -8.69 6.75
N ALA A 212 -17.55 -7.95 7.33
CA ALA A 212 -17.22 -6.60 6.89
C ALA A 212 -16.59 -6.56 5.50
N LEU A 213 -15.72 -7.52 5.16
CA LEU A 213 -15.17 -7.67 3.81
C LEU A 213 -16.28 -7.95 2.79
N GLY A 214 -17.24 -8.81 3.11
CA GLY A 214 -18.38 -9.10 2.24
C GLY A 214 -19.20 -7.84 1.92
N ARG A 215 -19.43 -6.97 2.92
CA ARG A 215 -20.07 -5.66 2.70
C ARG A 215 -19.24 -4.75 1.81
N LEU A 216 -17.94 -4.64 2.08
CA LEU A 216 -17.03 -3.79 1.30
C LEU A 216 -17.02 -4.18 -0.19
N VAL A 217 -16.96 -5.48 -0.49
CA VAL A 217 -17.00 -6.00 -1.86
C VAL A 217 -18.35 -5.68 -2.51
N ALA A 218 -19.46 -5.91 -1.81
CA ALA A 218 -20.80 -5.61 -2.33
C ALA A 218 -21.00 -4.12 -2.63
N GLU A 219 -20.42 -3.22 -1.84
CA GLU A 219 -20.41 -1.78 -2.11
C GLU A 219 -19.59 -1.45 -3.37
N GLN A 220 -18.42 -2.07 -3.54
CA GLN A 220 -17.58 -1.86 -4.72
C GLN A 220 -18.26 -2.33 -6.01
N SER A 221 -18.99 -3.44 -5.97
CA SER A 221 -19.75 -3.94 -7.14
C SER A 221 -20.96 -3.06 -7.50
N ARG A 222 -21.45 -2.23 -6.57
CA ARG A 222 -22.62 -1.35 -6.79
C ARG A 222 -22.24 0.06 -7.26
N ALA A 223 -20.97 0.46 -7.14
CA ALA A 223 -20.51 1.74 -7.66
C ALA A 223 -20.53 1.69 -9.21
N PRO A 224 -21.21 2.63 -9.89
CA PRO A 224 -21.21 2.65 -11.34
C PRO A 224 -19.79 2.93 -11.86
N SER A 225 -19.34 2.13 -12.82
CA SER A 225 -18.12 2.39 -13.58
C SER A 225 -18.29 3.68 -14.37
N ASP A 226 -17.79 4.79 -13.84
CA ASP A 226 -17.95 6.10 -14.46
C ASP A 226 -17.15 6.18 -15.77
N GLY A 227 -17.88 6.28 -16.89
CA GLY A 227 -17.54 7.07 -18.07
C GLY A 227 -16.33 6.67 -18.92
N GLY A 228 -16.46 5.62 -19.75
CA GLY A 228 -15.71 5.57 -21.02
C GLY A 228 -16.17 6.72 -21.95
N PRO A 229 -15.27 7.33 -22.75
CA PRO A 229 -15.61 8.54 -23.51
C PRO A 229 -16.68 8.21 -24.57
N ALA A 230 -17.74 9.02 -24.58
CA ALA A 230 -18.75 8.99 -25.62
C ALA A 230 -18.09 9.16 -26.98
N THR A 231 -18.17 8.13 -27.82
CA THR A 231 -17.78 8.19 -29.23
C THR A 231 -18.65 9.23 -29.93
N SER A 232 -18.05 10.35 -30.32
CA SER A 232 -18.68 11.36 -31.16
C SER A 232 -18.99 10.75 -32.53
N SER A 233 -20.26 10.43 -32.78
CA SER A 233 -20.76 10.17 -34.12
C SER A 233 -20.98 11.50 -34.85
N HIS A 234 -20.05 11.87 -35.72
CA HIS A 234 -20.29 12.88 -36.75
C HIS A 234 -21.09 12.25 -37.90
N PRO A 235 -22.29 12.74 -38.26
CA PRO A 235 -22.87 12.42 -39.55
C PRO A 235 -22.29 13.37 -40.62
N ARG A 236 -21.60 12.77 -41.59
CA ARG A 236 -21.36 13.36 -42.91
C ARG A 236 -22.70 13.69 -43.58
N THR A 237 -22.92 14.96 -43.91
CA THR A 237 -23.71 15.41 -45.06
C THR A 237 -22.97 16.66 -45.58
N GLY A 238 -22.64 16.86 -46.86
CA GLY A 238 -23.15 16.25 -48.07
C GLY A 238 -23.99 17.25 -48.87
N ARG A 239 -23.41 18.39 -49.27
CA ARG A 239 -23.64 19.11 -50.54
C ARG A 239 -22.64 20.23 -50.71
#